data_AF-A0A1B6JX42-F1
#
_entry.id   AF-A0A1B6JX42-F1
#
_cell.length_a   1.000
_cell.length_b   1.000
_cell.length_c   1.000
_cell.angle_alpha   90.00
_cell.angle_beta   90.00
_cell.angle_gamma   90.00
#
_symmetry.space_group_name_H-M   'P 1'
#
loop_
_entity.id
_entity.type
_entity.pdbx_description
1 polymer ?
#
loop_
_entity_poly.entity_id
_entity_poly.type
_entity_poly.pdbx_seq_one_letter_code
_entity_poly.pdbx_strand_id
1 'polypeptide(L)'
;RHYTQINFKNSPPKADVDADFSITCSVMAKMNITIKTATNGEKAMLSAVNCSNFRWRFTKADHHFGVSDNVTLTTFYVYVYDFHPPLWIQISFSQYPKLNLQQFFITFSSCFLLLLLVAAVLWKIKQKYDMYRRRQRLFVEMEQMASRPFSQVLVEIEKRDVSAEITAVNNTLRRRKKDAPSPIALEPCCGNRAAVLSLLVRLPTGSERFTPPGQSAGLAIASALVTLGNPRKVSLDPTTKTDKTKSRKSLSSQHPDSCM
;
A
#
# COMPACT_ATOMS: atom_id res chain seq x y z
N ARG A 1 48.48 -56.39 -23.73
CA ARG A 1 49.13 -55.11 -24.09
C ARG A 1 48.36 -54.00 -23.40
N HIS A 2 49.02 -53.18 -22.59
CA HIS A 2 48.40 -52.05 -21.91
C HIS A 2 48.49 -50.81 -22.80
N TYR A 3 47.42 -50.02 -22.87
CA TYR A 3 47.45 -48.73 -23.57
C TYR A 3 48.27 -47.73 -22.74
N THR A 4 49.14 -46.98 -23.42
CA THR A 4 50.00 -45.94 -22.81
C THR A 4 49.74 -44.54 -23.40
N GLN A 5 48.75 -44.45 -24.31
CA GLN A 5 48.33 -43.20 -24.96
C GLN A 5 46.82 -43.23 -25.25
N ILE A 6 46.14 -42.09 -25.03
CA ILE A 6 44.74 -41.86 -25.36
C ILE A 6 44.58 -40.47 -25.96
N ASN A 7 43.75 -40.35 -26.98
CA ASN A 7 43.51 -39.10 -27.71
C ASN A 7 42.05 -38.69 -27.57
N PHE A 8 41.82 -37.43 -27.24
CA PHE A 8 40.50 -36.83 -27.16
C PHE A 8 40.38 -35.72 -28.20
N LYS A 9 39.18 -35.59 -28.77
CA LYS A 9 38.85 -34.46 -29.64
C LYS A 9 37.58 -33.79 -29.14
N ASN A 10 37.54 -32.47 -29.22
CA ASN A 10 36.32 -31.70 -28.98
C ASN A 10 36.29 -30.45 -29.85
N SER A 11 35.11 -30.12 -30.37
CA SER A 11 34.88 -28.95 -31.21
C SER A 11 33.77 -28.11 -30.56
N PRO A 12 34.08 -26.96 -29.94
CA PRO A 12 33.08 -26.16 -29.25
C PRO A 12 32.04 -25.61 -30.23
N PRO A 13 30.73 -25.94 -30.06
CA PRO A 13 29.71 -25.58 -31.04
C PRO A 13 29.25 -24.11 -30.95
N LYS A 14 29.37 -23.46 -29.78
CA LYS A 14 28.88 -22.07 -29.60
C LYS A 14 29.98 -21.07 -29.95
N ALA A 15 29.72 -20.19 -30.93
CA ALA A 15 30.66 -19.14 -31.35
C ALA A 15 30.85 -18.04 -30.29
N ASP A 16 29.78 -17.67 -29.59
CA ASP A 16 29.75 -16.47 -28.74
C ASP A 16 30.20 -16.69 -27.29
N VAL A 17 30.60 -17.91 -26.94
CA VAL A 17 30.86 -18.33 -25.56
C VAL A 17 32.26 -18.93 -25.45
N ASP A 18 33.03 -18.45 -24.47
CA ASP A 18 34.36 -18.99 -24.14
C ASP A 18 34.27 -20.50 -23.83
N ALA A 19 35.32 -21.26 -24.19
CA ALA A 19 35.39 -22.69 -23.92
C ALA A 19 36.35 -22.97 -22.76
N ASP A 20 35.81 -23.52 -21.67
CA ASP A 20 36.56 -23.94 -20.50
C ASP A 20 36.95 -25.41 -20.63
N PHE A 21 38.25 -25.67 -20.57
CA PHE A 21 38.85 -26.99 -20.60
C PHE A 21 39.41 -27.36 -19.23
N SER A 22 39.12 -28.58 -18.78
CA SER A 22 39.79 -29.15 -17.63
C SER A 22 40.10 -30.63 -17.84
N ILE A 23 41.24 -31.04 -17.31
CA ILE A 23 41.67 -32.43 -17.31
C ILE A 23 42.30 -32.78 -15.96
N THR A 24 41.90 -33.93 -15.42
CA THR A 24 42.43 -34.49 -14.19
C THR A 24 42.87 -35.91 -14.46
N CYS A 25 44.13 -36.22 -14.16
CA CYS A 25 44.67 -37.58 -14.24
C CYS A 25 45.05 -38.05 -12.83
N SER A 26 44.76 -39.31 -12.54
CA SER A 26 45.07 -39.92 -11.23
C SER A 26 46.54 -40.28 -11.03
N VAL A 27 47.25 -40.52 -12.12
CA VAL A 27 48.66 -40.91 -12.17
C VAL A 27 49.42 -39.84 -12.94
N MET A 28 50.72 -39.70 -12.67
CA MET A 28 51.59 -38.85 -13.49
C MET A 28 51.55 -39.31 -14.95
N ALA A 29 51.00 -38.45 -15.79
CA ALA A 29 50.92 -38.61 -17.24
C ALA A 29 51.31 -37.28 -17.89
N LYS A 30 51.71 -37.30 -19.15
CA LYS A 30 51.97 -36.10 -19.95
C LYS A 30 50.83 -35.85 -20.90
N MET A 31 50.61 -34.59 -21.26
CA MET A 31 49.62 -34.22 -22.25
C MET A 31 50.11 -33.15 -23.22
N ASN A 32 49.62 -33.24 -24.46
CA ASN A 32 49.78 -32.25 -25.50
C ASN A 32 48.40 -31.77 -25.95
N ILE A 33 48.29 -30.47 -26.21
CA ILE A 33 47.07 -29.86 -26.74
C ILE A 33 47.43 -29.22 -28.08
N THR A 34 46.73 -29.63 -29.11
CA THR A 34 46.87 -29.07 -30.47
C THR A 34 45.52 -28.54 -30.93
N ILE A 35 45.55 -27.52 -31.78
CA ILE A 35 44.38 -26.86 -32.32
C ILE A 35 44.41 -26.99 -33.82
N LYS A 36 43.29 -27.39 -34.41
CA LYS A 36 43.04 -27.39 -35.84
C LYS A 36 42.02 -26.32 -36.17
N THR A 37 42.38 -25.42 -37.08
CA THR A 37 41.47 -24.39 -37.59
C THR A 37 40.95 -24.83 -38.96
N ALA A 38 39.77 -24.38 -39.40
CA ALA A 38 39.24 -24.71 -40.73
C ALA A 38 40.21 -24.34 -41.89
N THR A 39 41.01 -23.28 -41.71
CA THR A 39 41.96 -22.77 -42.72
C THR A 39 43.37 -23.32 -42.58
N ASN A 40 43.77 -23.81 -41.40
CA ASN A 40 45.14 -24.17 -41.07
C ASN A 40 45.24 -25.62 -40.56
N GLY A 41 46.41 -26.25 -40.76
CA GLY A 41 46.70 -27.57 -40.20
C GLY A 41 46.70 -27.61 -38.67
N GLU A 42 46.88 -28.82 -38.11
CA GLU A 42 47.02 -29.01 -36.66
C GLU A 42 48.28 -28.29 -36.15
N LYS A 43 48.10 -27.31 -35.26
CA LYS A 43 49.18 -26.56 -34.62
C LYS A 43 49.26 -26.92 -33.14
N ALA A 44 50.46 -27.24 -32.66
CA ALA A 44 50.69 -27.47 -31.25
C ALA A 44 50.60 -26.16 -30.46
N MET A 45 49.76 -26.16 -29.43
CA MET A 45 49.61 -25.02 -28.51
C MET A 45 50.32 -25.28 -27.19
N LEU A 46 50.15 -26.47 -26.62
CA LEU A 46 50.78 -26.89 -25.37
C LEU A 46 51.43 -28.26 -25.58
N SER A 47 52.67 -28.43 -25.12
CA SER A 47 53.43 -29.67 -25.28
C SER A 47 54.11 -30.06 -23.97
N ALA A 48 54.16 -31.37 -23.71
CA ALA A 48 54.79 -32.00 -22.55
C ALA A 48 54.32 -31.46 -21.19
N VAL A 49 53.03 -31.11 -21.07
CA VAL A 49 52.46 -30.60 -19.82
C VAL A 49 52.08 -31.77 -18.92
N ASN A 50 52.37 -31.68 -17.62
CA ASN A 50 51.97 -32.70 -16.65
C ASN A 50 50.44 -32.72 -16.50
N CYS A 51 49.83 -33.87 -16.73
CA CYS A 51 48.42 -34.12 -16.45
C CYS A 51 48.26 -34.49 -14.97
N SER A 52 47.91 -33.51 -14.14
CA SER A 52 47.51 -33.73 -12.74
C SER A 52 46.14 -33.10 -12.50
N ASN A 53 46.07 -31.79 -12.36
CA ASN A 53 44.84 -30.99 -12.44
C ASN A 53 45.13 -29.76 -13.30
N PHE A 54 44.87 -29.88 -14.59
CA PHE A 54 45.12 -28.79 -15.52
C PHE A 54 43.80 -28.16 -15.96
N ARG A 55 43.76 -26.83 -15.95
CA ARG A 55 42.62 -26.04 -16.40
C ARG A 55 43.12 -24.95 -17.34
N TRP A 56 42.43 -24.79 -18.45
CA TRP A 56 42.72 -23.74 -19.42
C TRP A 56 41.42 -23.16 -19.98
N ARG A 57 41.41 -21.86 -20.23
CA ARG A 57 40.28 -21.14 -20.81
C ARG A 57 40.65 -20.69 -22.20
N PHE A 58 39.91 -21.17 -23.20
CA PHE A 58 40.01 -20.72 -24.57
C PHE A 58 39.00 -19.58 -24.79
N THR A 59 39.51 -18.39 -25.03
CA THR A 59 38.69 -17.20 -25.28
C THR A 59 38.13 -17.24 -26.70
N LYS A 60 36.90 -16.74 -26.87
CA LYS A 60 36.29 -16.61 -28.21
C LYS A 60 36.97 -15.57 -29.10
N ALA A 61 37.74 -14.65 -28.51
CA ALA A 61 38.46 -13.60 -29.22
C ALA A 61 39.68 -14.16 -29.97
N ASP A 62 40.36 -15.14 -29.38
CA ASP A 62 41.57 -15.73 -29.96
C ASP A 62 41.27 -16.94 -30.85
N HIS A 63 40.13 -17.60 -30.61
CA HIS A 63 39.73 -18.81 -31.31
C HIS A 63 38.29 -18.67 -31.78
N HIS A 64 38.10 -18.59 -33.10
CA HIS A 64 36.78 -18.57 -33.71
C HIS A 64 36.10 -19.94 -33.55
N PHE A 65 35.19 -20.04 -32.58
CA PHE A 65 34.38 -21.23 -32.35
C PHE A 65 33.15 -21.27 -33.24
N GLY A 66 32.51 -22.43 -33.34
CA GLY A 66 31.29 -22.62 -34.11
C GLY A 66 31.45 -23.53 -35.32
N VAL A 67 30.35 -23.67 -36.04
CA VAL A 67 30.25 -24.48 -37.25
C VAL A 67 29.77 -23.57 -38.38
N SER A 68 30.53 -23.53 -39.47
CA SER A 68 30.17 -22.83 -40.71
C SER A 68 30.13 -23.85 -41.84
N ASP A 69 29.06 -23.86 -42.64
CA ASP A 69 28.92 -24.75 -43.80
C ASP A 69 29.27 -26.23 -43.50
N ASN A 70 28.76 -26.76 -42.39
CA ASN A 70 29.01 -28.12 -41.88
C ASN A 70 30.47 -28.44 -41.52
N VAL A 71 31.37 -27.46 -41.51
CA VAL A 71 32.76 -27.58 -41.08
C VAL A 71 32.94 -26.90 -39.72
N THR A 72 33.55 -27.60 -38.76
CA THR A 72 33.91 -27.00 -37.46
C THR A 72 35.06 -26.02 -37.65
N LEU A 73 34.88 -24.77 -37.20
CA LEU A 73 35.87 -23.72 -37.37
C LEU A 73 37.15 -23.99 -36.58
N THR A 74 37.00 -24.47 -35.35
CA THR A 74 38.11 -24.78 -34.44
C THR A 74 37.85 -26.11 -33.74
N THR A 75 38.83 -27.02 -33.81
CA THR A 75 38.80 -28.32 -33.13
C THR A 75 40.03 -28.47 -32.25
N PHE A 76 39.81 -28.89 -31.01
CA PHE A 76 40.85 -29.17 -30.04
C PHE A 76 41.15 -30.66 -30.00
N TYR A 77 42.43 -31.01 -30.04
CA TYR A 77 42.91 -32.37 -29.83
C TYR A 77 43.80 -32.39 -28.60
N VAL A 78 43.49 -33.31 -27.69
CA VAL A 78 44.21 -33.52 -26.44
C VAL A 78 44.79 -34.92 -26.47
N TYR A 79 46.11 -35.01 -26.49
CA TYR A 79 46.87 -36.25 -26.51
C TYR A 79 47.43 -36.48 -25.11
N VAL A 80 47.02 -37.55 -24.44
CA VAL A 80 47.55 -37.95 -23.13
C VAL A 80 48.41 -39.19 -23.32
N TYR A 81 49.65 -39.15 -22.84
CA TYR A 81 50.65 -40.21 -23.06
C TYR A 81 51.56 -40.39 -21.84
N ASP A 82 52.40 -41.42 -21.88
CA ASP A 82 53.39 -41.72 -20.81
C ASP A 82 52.73 -42.09 -19.48
N PHE A 83 51.65 -42.88 -19.53
CA PHE A 83 50.94 -43.36 -18.34
C PHE A 83 50.91 -44.89 -18.26
N HIS A 84 50.72 -45.40 -17.04
CA HIS A 84 50.61 -46.83 -16.76
C HIS A 84 49.26 -47.15 -16.10
N PRO A 85 48.48 -48.12 -16.60
CA PRO A 85 47.27 -48.58 -15.92
C PRO A 85 47.57 -49.23 -14.56
N PRO A 86 46.65 -49.16 -13.58
CA PRO A 86 45.31 -48.56 -13.64
C PRO A 86 45.33 -47.04 -13.45
N LEU A 87 44.59 -46.32 -14.30
CA LEU A 87 44.41 -44.87 -14.19
C LEU A 87 42.96 -44.47 -14.47
N TRP A 88 42.56 -43.33 -13.94
CA TRP A 88 41.36 -42.63 -14.36
C TRP A 88 41.72 -41.25 -14.89
N ILE A 89 41.09 -40.88 -16.00
CA ILE A 89 41.23 -39.57 -16.64
C ILE A 89 39.84 -38.94 -16.69
N GLN A 90 39.70 -37.77 -16.09
CA GLN A 90 38.50 -36.97 -16.19
C GLN A 90 38.79 -35.75 -17.05
N ILE A 91 38.14 -35.67 -18.21
CA ILE A 91 38.25 -34.55 -19.15
C ILE A 91 36.89 -33.89 -19.28
N SER A 92 36.87 -32.56 -19.28
CA SER A 92 35.65 -31.80 -19.54
C SER A 92 35.94 -30.59 -20.41
N PHE A 93 35.02 -30.36 -21.34
CA PHE A 93 34.91 -29.12 -22.08
C PHE A 93 33.54 -28.53 -21.80
N SER A 94 33.50 -27.24 -21.49
CA SER A 94 32.25 -26.58 -21.18
C SER A 94 32.18 -25.19 -21.79
N GLN A 95 30.99 -24.83 -22.28
CA GLN A 95 30.70 -23.51 -22.83
C GLN A 95 29.51 -22.92 -22.07
N TYR A 96 29.82 -22.21 -20.98
CA TYR A 96 28.83 -21.49 -20.19
C TYR A 96 28.98 -20.00 -20.45
N PRO A 97 27.90 -19.31 -20.89
CA PRO A 97 27.89 -17.86 -20.90
C PRO A 97 28.22 -17.36 -19.48
N LYS A 98 29.11 -16.37 -19.38
CA LYS A 98 29.39 -15.75 -18.08
C LYS A 98 28.10 -15.14 -17.55
N LEU A 99 27.74 -15.50 -16.32
CA LEU A 99 26.61 -14.89 -15.64
C LEU A 99 26.93 -13.41 -15.43
N ASN A 100 26.29 -12.54 -16.22
CA ASN A 100 26.41 -11.10 -16.07
C ASN A 100 25.66 -10.68 -14.80
N LEU A 101 26.37 -10.62 -13.67
CA LEU A 101 25.81 -10.16 -12.39
C LEU A 101 25.08 -8.81 -12.54
N GLN A 102 25.64 -7.91 -13.36
CA GLN A 102 25.01 -6.63 -13.66
C GLN A 102 23.64 -6.79 -14.35
N GLN A 103 23.52 -7.66 -15.35
CA GLN A 103 22.25 -7.93 -16.05
C GLN A 103 21.22 -8.57 -15.11
N PHE A 104 21.67 -9.45 -14.21
CA PHE A 104 20.82 -10.01 -13.17
C PHE A 104 20.25 -8.91 -12.26
N PHE A 105 21.08 -7.99 -11.75
CA PHE A 105 20.63 -6.88 -10.91
C PHE A 105 19.67 -5.92 -11.63
N ILE A 106 19.94 -5.57 -12.90
CA ILE A 106 19.07 -4.70 -13.69
C ILE A 106 17.70 -5.35 -13.90
N THR A 107 17.66 -6.63 -14.26
CA THR A 107 16.39 -7.34 -14.50
C THR A 107 15.59 -7.50 -13.20
N PHE A 108 16.26 -7.84 -12.10
CA PHE A 108 15.61 -7.99 -10.80
C PHE A 108 15.05 -6.66 -10.29
N SER A 109 15.86 -5.60 -10.32
CA SER A 109 15.45 -4.26 -9.86
C SER A 109 14.34 -3.65 -10.71
N SER A 110 14.41 -3.77 -12.03
CA SER A 110 13.34 -3.28 -12.92
C SER A 110 12.00 -3.98 -12.68
N CYS A 111 12.01 -5.30 -12.50
CA CYS A 111 10.82 -6.06 -12.15
C CYS A 111 10.25 -5.64 -10.79
N PHE A 112 11.12 -5.49 -9.78
CA PHE A 112 10.72 -5.03 -8.45
C PHE A 112 10.08 -3.64 -8.48
N LEU A 113 10.69 -2.68 -9.20
CA LEU A 113 10.15 -1.33 -9.35
C LEU A 113 8.81 -1.32 -10.09
N LEU A 114 8.64 -2.17 -11.11
CA LEU A 114 7.37 -2.31 -11.82
C LEU A 114 6.26 -2.80 -10.90
N LEU A 115 6.53 -3.84 -10.10
CA LEU A 115 5.57 -4.36 -9.12
C LEU A 115 5.23 -3.32 -8.03
N LEU A 116 6.24 -2.57 -7.56
CA LEU A 116 6.04 -1.49 -6.59
C LEU A 116 5.15 -0.38 -7.17
N LEU A 117 5.35 -0.02 -8.44
CA LEU A 117 4.53 0.96 -9.14
C LEU A 117 3.07 0.49 -9.24
N VAL A 118 2.84 -0.76 -9.62
CA VAL A 118 1.49 -1.36 -9.67
C VAL A 118 0.84 -1.32 -8.29
N ALA A 119 1.56 -1.70 -7.23
CA ALA A 119 1.06 -1.63 -5.86
C ALA A 119 0.70 -0.18 -5.44
N ALA A 120 1.54 0.80 -5.78
CA ALA A 120 1.29 2.21 -5.50
C ALA A 120 0.07 2.74 -6.26
N VAL A 121 -0.11 2.34 -7.53
CA VAL A 121 -1.29 2.70 -8.33
C VAL A 121 -2.55 2.08 -7.73
N LEU A 122 -2.55 0.79 -7.40
CA LEU A 122 -3.68 0.12 -6.74
C LEU A 122 -4.01 0.77 -5.40
N TRP A 123 -3.00 1.14 -4.62
CA TRP A 123 -3.19 1.90 -3.39
C TRP A 123 -3.84 3.26 -3.64
N LYS A 124 -3.37 4.02 -4.63
CA LYS A 124 -3.94 5.33 -4.99
C LYS A 124 -5.38 5.20 -5.48
N ILE A 125 -5.69 4.19 -6.30
CA ILE A 125 -7.05 3.89 -6.74
C ILE A 125 -7.93 3.54 -5.55
N LYS A 126 -7.48 2.64 -4.67
CA LYS A 126 -8.20 2.28 -3.43
C LYS A 126 -8.44 3.51 -2.55
N GLN A 127 -7.45 4.37 -2.40
CA GLN A 127 -7.54 5.61 -1.63
C GLN A 127 -8.57 6.58 -2.24
N LYS A 128 -8.57 6.74 -3.57
CA LYS A 128 -9.56 7.56 -4.29
C LYS A 128 -10.97 6.97 -4.18
N TYR A 129 -11.10 5.65 -4.31
CA TYR A 129 -12.36 4.94 -4.18
C TYR A 129 -12.96 5.07 -2.77
N ASP A 130 -12.13 4.90 -1.72
CA ASP A 130 -12.56 5.10 -0.34
C ASP A 130 -13.02 6.55 -0.11
N MET A 131 -12.26 7.53 -0.60
CA MET A 131 -12.67 8.94 -0.52
C MET A 131 -13.97 9.22 -1.28
N TYR A 132 -14.16 8.65 -2.47
CA TYR A 132 -15.40 8.78 -3.24
C TYR A 132 -16.59 8.16 -2.49
N ARG A 133 -16.43 6.94 -1.97
CA ARG A 133 -17.47 6.26 -1.19
C ARG A 133 -17.86 7.04 0.06
N ARG A 134 -16.89 7.65 0.76
CA ARG A 134 -17.16 8.52 1.92
C ARG A 134 -17.96 9.76 1.51
N ARG A 135 -17.63 10.41 0.39
CA ARG A 135 -18.37 11.57 -0.11
C ARG A 135 -19.81 11.23 -0.50
N GLN A 136 -20.03 10.09 -1.13
CA GLN A 136 -21.39 9.63 -1.48
C GLN A 136 -22.26 9.42 -0.24
N ARG A 137 -21.70 8.81 0.83
CA ARG A 137 -22.42 8.66 2.10
C ARG A 137 -22.85 9.99 2.70
N LEU A 138 -21.95 10.99 2.67
CA LEU A 138 -22.28 12.34 3.14
C LEU A 138 -23.38 12.99 2.32
N PHE A 139 -23.37 12.82 1.00
CA PHE A 139 -24.41 13.41 0.14
C PHE A 139 -25.80 12.81 0.42
N VAL A 140 -25.89 11.49 0.54
CA VAL A 140 -27.14 10.80 0.89
C VAL A 140 -27.64 11.21 2.28
N GLU A 141 -26.73 11.34 3.26
CA GLU A 141 -27.08 11.81 4.60
C GLU A 141 -27.62 13.24 4.57
N MET A 142 -27.01 14.14 3.79
CA MET A 142 -27.51 15.51 3.62
C MET A 142 -28.88 15.55 2.93
N GLU A 143 -29.11 14.74 1.92
CA GLU A 143 -30.40 14.63 1.24
C GLU A 143 -31.48 14.07 2.17
N GLN A 144 -31.15 13.06 2.98
CA GLN A 144 -32.06 12.55 4.01
C GLN A 144 -32.35 13.59 5.08
N MET A 145 -31.38 14.41 5.47
CA MET A 145 -31.61 15.53 6.40
C MET A 145 -32.51 16.61 5.78
N ALA A 146 -32.35 16.88 4.48
CA ALA A 146 -33.12 17.90 3.76
C ALA A 146 -34.56 17.46 3.40
N SER A 147 -34.80 16.16 3.20
CA SER A 147 -36.12 15.60 2.85
C SER A 147 -37.06 15.39 4.04
N ARG A 148 -36.58 15.62 5.27
CA ARG A 148 -37.44 15.59 6.46
C ARG A 148 -38.51 16.68 6.33
N PRO A 149 -39.78 16.39 6.64
CA PRO A 149 -40.83 17.40 6.57
C PRO A 149 -40.47 18.60 7.45
N PHE A 150 -40.66 19.81 6.92
CA PHE A 150 -40.42 21.04 7.68
C PHE A 150 -41.27 21.02 8.96
N SER A 151 -40.61 20.94 10.12
CA SER A 151 -41.27 21.02 11.41
C SER A 151 -41.82 22.43 11.60
N GLN A 152 -43.14 22.57 11.73
CA GLN A 152 -43.78 23.83 12.05
C GLN A 152 -44.01 23.89 13.56
N VAL A 153 -43.58 24.97 14.20
CA VAL A 153 -43.80 25.20 15.63
C VAL A 153 -44.85 26.31 15.77
N LEU A 154 -46.02 25.96 16.29
CA LEU A 154 -47.02 26.95 16.69
C LEU A 154 -46.57 27.58 18.00
N VAL A 155 -46.41 28.90 18.01
CA VAL A 155 -46.01 29.66 19.20
C VAL A 155 -47.19 30.50 19.66
N GLU A 156 -47.63 30.25 20.89
CA GLU A 156 -48.57 31.13 21.59
C GLU A 156 -47.78 32.17 22.39
N ILE A 157 -47.99 33.45 22.08
CA ILE A 157 -47.34 34.56 22.77
C ILE A 157 -48.28 35.04 23.88
N GLU A 158 -47.85 34.92 25.13
CA GLU A 158 -48.62 35.43 26.27
C GLU A 158 -48.86 36.95 26.13
N LYS A 159 -50.13 37.36 26.27
CA LYS A 159 -50.53 38.76 26.33
C LYS A 159 -50.06 39.34 27.66
N ARG A 160 -49.40 40.49 27.59
CA ARG A 160 -48.89 41.19 28.76
C ARG A 160 -50.07 41.86 29.46
N ASP A 161 -50.79 41.13 30.31
CA ASP A 161 -51.83 41.71 31.14
C ASP A 161 -51.17 42.57 32.23
N VAL A 162 -51.49 43.86 32.24
CA VAL A 162 -50.93 44.88 33.15
C VAL A 162 -51.12 44.51 34.64
N SER A 163 -52.06 43.60 34.94
CA SER A 163 -52.33 43.10 36.28
C SER A 163 -51.26 42.16 36.83
N ALA A 164 -50.43 41.53 35.99
CA ALA A 164 -49.42 40.57 36.42
C ALA A 164 -48.13 41.22 36.96
N GLU A 165 -47.86 42.50 36.62
CA GLU A 165 -46.67 43.21 37.11
C GLU A 165 -46.78 43.54 38.61
N ILE A 166 -47.99 43.63 39.16
CA ILE A 166 -48.22 43.92 40.59
C ILE A 166 -48.11 42.65 41.45
N THR A 167 -48.45 41.46 40.92
CA THR A 167 -48.36 40.20 41.69
C THR A 167 -46.97 39.58 41.68
N ALA A 168 -46.09 39.98 40.76
CA ALA A 168 -44.72 39.45 40.66
C ALA A 168 -43.81 39.91 41.81
N VAL A 169 -44.11 41.03 42.47
CA VAL A 169 -43.27 41.56 43.57
C VAL A 169 -43.43 40.74 44.86
N ASN A 170 -44.55 40.04 45.05
CA ASN A 170 -44.88 39.36 46.31
C ASN A 170 -44.65 37.85 46.34
N ASN A 171 -44.18 37.23 45.24
CA ASN A 171 -44.01 35.77 45.17
C ASN A 171 -42.54 35.36 44.95
N THR A 172 -41.64 35.87 45.81
CA THR A 172 -40.19 35.68 45.70
C THR A 172 -39.65 34.37 46.29
N LEU A 173 -40.48 33.38 46.69
CA LEU A 173 -39.95 32.22 47.42
C LEU A 173 -40.17 30.80 46.86
N ARG A 174 -40.92 30.56 45.77
CA ARG A 174 -41.14 29.16 45.30
C ARG A 174 -41.18 28.90 43.79
N ARG A 175 -40.29 29.52 43.01
CA ARG A 175 -40.11 29.10 41.59
C ARG A 175 -38.66 29.11 41.10
N ARG A 176 -37.72 28.63 41.92
CA ARG A 176 -36.36 28.31 41.49
C ARG A 176 -36.29 26.91 40.85
N LYS A 177 -36.81 26.78 39.63
CA LYS A 177 -36.37 25.82 38.61
C LYS A 177 -37.35 25.89 37.46
N LYS A 178 -36.82 26.06 36.24
CA LYS A 178 -37.49 25.94 34.93
C LYS A 178 -38.01 27.27 34.36
N ASP A 179 -37.11 28.14 33.93
CA ASP A 179 -37.43 29.18 32.92
C ASP A 179 -36.22 29.43 31.99
N ALA A 180 -35.48 28.38 31.62
CA ALA A 180 -34.69 28.45 30.39
C ALA A 180 -35.65 28.07 29.25
N PRO A 181 -35.90 28.94 28.26
CA PRO A 181 -36.75 28.59 27.14
C PRO A 181 -36.20 27.35 26.45
N SER A 182 -37.07 26.41 26.09
CA SER A 182 -36.65 25.24 25.32
C SER A 182 -36.23 25.72 23.93
N PRO A 183 -35.05 25.30 23.44
CA PRO A 183 -34.61 25.72 22.12
C PRO A 183 -35.49 25.15 21.02
N ILE A 184 -35.64 25.92 19.94
CA ILE A 184 -36.39 25.48 18.75
C ILE A 184 -35.54 24.48 17.96
N ALA A 185 -34.23 24.71 17.89
CA ALA A 185 -33.29 23.80 17.24
C ALA A 185 -31.95 23.78 17.98
N LEU A 186 -31.26 22.65 17.89
CA LEU A 186 -29.90 22.45 18.37
C LEU A 186 -29.10 21.71 17.31
N GLU A 187 -28.18 22.40 16.65
CA GLU A 187 -27.35 21.84 15.59
C GLU A 187 -25.93 21.62 16.11
N PRO A 188 -25.47 20.37 16.31
CA PRO A 188 -24.11 20.12 16.76
C PRO A 188 -23.07 20.53 15.71
N CYS A 189 -22.02 21.23 16.14
CA CYS A 189 -20.87 21.56 15.30
C CYS A 189 -20.00 20.33 15.03
N CYS A 190 -19.09 20.45 14.06
CA CYS A 190 -18.12 19.40 13.76
C CYS A 190 -17.37 18.96 15.03
N GLY A 191 -17.35 17.64 15.28
CA GLY A 191 -16.70 17.06 16.46
C GLY A 191 -17.56 17.02 17.74
N ASN A 192 -18.83 17.41 17.70
CA ASN A 192 -19.82 17.20 18.78
C ASN A 192 -19.45 17.83 20.15
N ARG A 193 -18.57 18.84 20.16
CA ARG A 193 -18.13 19.57 21.37
C ARG A 193 -18.88 20.87 21.61
N ALA A 194 -19.45 21.42 20.56
CA ALA A 194 -20.27 22.62 20.59
C ALA A 194 -21.49 22.40 19.71
N ALA A 195 -22.52 23.23 19.89
CA ALA A 195 -23.71 23.25 19.07
C ALA A 195 -24.20 24.68 18.91
N VAL A 196 -24.88 24.96 17.80
CA VAL A 196 -25.63 26.19 17.59
C VAL A 196 -27.06 25.96 18.08
N LEU A 197 -27.47 26.76 19.06
CA LEU A 197 -28.80 26.78 19.64
C LEU A 197 -29.63 27.85 18.94
N SER A 198 -30.82 27.50 18.44
CA SER A 198 -31.79 28.47 17.90
C SER A 198 -32.90 28.72 18.91
N LEU A 199 -33.13 30.00 19.23
CA LEU A 199 -34.11 30.46 20.21
C LEU A 199 -35.09 31.45 19.56
N LEU A 200 -36.33 31.44 20.04
CA LEU A 200 -37.26 32.54 19.80
C LEU A 200 -37.09 33.56 20.93
N VAL A 201 -36.89 34.82 20.60
CA VAL A 201 -36.71 35.91 21.56
C VAL A 201 -37.75 36.98 21.30
N ARG A 202 -38.47 37.39 22.35
CA ARG A 202 -39.36 38.54 22.31
C ARG A 202 -38.55 39.82 22.43
N LEU A 203 -38.65 40.70 21.43
CA LEU A 203 -37.99 42.00 21.40
C LEU A 203 -38.69 42.99 22.35
N PRO A 204 -37.95 43.99 22.88
CA PRO A 204 -38.51 45.00 23.77
C PRO A 204 -39.57 45.84 23.04
N THR A 205 -40.76 45.97 23.63
CA THR A 205 -41.90 46.71 23.05
C THR A 205 -42.00 48.16 23.54
N GLY A 206 -40.92 48.72 24.10
CA GLY A 206 -40.85 50.16 24.41
C GLY A 206 -41.98 50.68 25.32
N SER A 207 -42.40 49.91 26.33
CA SER A 207 -43.56 50.16 27.23
C SER A 207 -44.95 50.06 26.62
N GLU A 208 -45.07 49.78 25.32
CA GLU A 208 -46.35 49.55 24.67
C GLU A 208 -46.80 48.09 24.77
N ARG A 209 -48.13 47.88 24.71
CA ARG A 209 -48.75 46.54 24.75
C ARG A 209 -48.50 45.73 23.49
N PHE A 210 -48.28 46.41 22.36
CA PHE A 210 -48.05 45.82 21.06
C PHE A 210 -46.78 46.41 20.44
N THR A 211 -46.24 45.74 19.43
CA THR A 211 -45.08 46.25 18.70
C THR A 211 -45.50 47.34 17.72
N PRO A 212 -44.69 48.39 17.54
CA PRO A 212 -45.00 49.47 16.61
C PRO A 212 -45.31 48.93 15.20
N PRO A 213 -46.30 49.51 14.50
CA PRO A 213 -46.63 49.11 13.14
C PRO A 213 -45.42 49.29 12.22
N GLY A 214 -45.10 48.26 11.43
CA GLY A 214 -43.92 48.23 10.54
C GLY A 214 -42.73 47.43 11.07
N GLN A 215 -42.75 46.96 12.33
CA GLN A 215 -41.77 46.00 12.85
C GLN A 215 -42.34 44.57 12.90
N SER A 216 -41.49 43.57 12.73
CA SER A 216 -41.82 42.15 12.75
C SER A 216 -42.29 41.70 14.13
N ALA A 217 -43.59 41.80 14.42
CA ALA A 217 -44.36 41.18 15.53
C ALA A 217 -43.73 41.15 16.96
N GLY A 218 -42.64 41.89 17.21
CA GLY A 218 -41.85 41.83 18.43
C GLY A 218 -41.14 40.49 18.67
N LEU A 219 -40.87 39.72 17.62
CA LEU A 219 -40.19 38.43 17.73
C LEU A 219 -38.94 38.43 16.85
N ALA A 220 -37.87 37.86 17.39
CA ALA A 220 -36.63 37.60 16.69
C ALA A 220 -36.21 36.14 16.87
N ILE A 221 -35.55 35.59 15.86
CA ILE A 221 -34.81 34.33 15.99
C ILE A 221 -33.39 34.70 16.41
N ALA A 222 -32.94 34.14 17.52
CA ALA A 222 -31.58 34.30 18.01
C ALA A 222 -30.82 32.97 17.90
N SER A 223 -29.52 33.05 17.64
CA SER A 223 -28.62 31.90 17.63
C SER A 223 -27.52 32.06 18.67
N ALA A 224 -27.24 31.03 19.45
CA ALA A 224 -26.14 31.02 20.43
C ALA A 224 -25.27 29.77 20.28
N LEU A 225 -23.94 29.95 20.23
CA LEU A 225 -23.01 28.83 20.30
C LEU A 225 -22.91 28.35 21.75
N VAL A 226 -23.24 27.08 21.98
CA VAL A 226 -23.22 26.45 23.30
C VAL A 226 -22.26 25.27 23.31
N THR A 227 -21.57 25.06 24.43
CA THR A 227 -20.73 23.87 24.62
C THR A 227 -21.61 22.69 24.98
N LEU A 228 -21.54 21.62 24.19
CA LEU A 228 -22.12 20.33 24.56
C LEU A 228 -21.18 19.75 25.62
N GLY A 229 -21.67 19.59 26.86
CA GLY A 229 -20.86 19.10 27.97
C GLY A 229 -20.10 17.80 27.63
N ASN A 230 -19.03 17.54 28.39
CA ASN A 230 -17.98 16.57 28.10
C ASN A 230 -18.44 15.37 27.23
N PRO A 231 -17.95 15.22 25.99
CA PRO A 231 -18.36 14.12 25.14
C PRO A 231 -18.01 12.83 25.87
N ARG A 232 -19.02 12.01 26.23
CA ARG A 232 -18.73 10.61 26.58
C ARG A 232 -17.94 10.05 25.41
N LYS A 233 -16.78 9.47 25.72
CA LYS A 233 -15.83 8.89 24.78
C LYS A 233 -16.59 8.22 23.63
N VAL A 234 -16.24 8.57 22.40
CA VAL A 234 -16.63 7.81 21.20
C VAL A 234 -16.31 6.36 21.50
N SER A 235 -17.35 5.54 21.66
CA SER A 235 -17.18 4.10 21.86
C SER A 235 -16.62 3.55 20.56
N LEU A 236 -15.30 3.33 20.54
CA LEU A 236 -14.75 2.27 19.71
C LEU A 236 -15.44 0.98 20.13
N ASP A 237 -16.06 0.27 19.19
CA ASP A 237 -16.59 -1.08 19.39
C ASP A 237 -15.57 -1.96 20.11
N PRO A 238 -16.00 -2.68 21.15
CA PRO A 238 -15.41 -3.97 21.46
C PRO A 238 -16.52 -5.02 21.52
N THR A 239 -16.42 -5.97 20.61
CA THR A 239 -16.90 -7.33 20.78
C THR A 239 -16.74 -7.84 22.23
N THR A 240 -17.77 -8.51 22.73
CA THR A 240 -17.82 -9.50 23.84
C THR A 240 -17.97 -9.05 25.31
N LYS A 241 -19.07 -9.57 25.90
CA LYS A 241 -19.30 -10.08 27.28
C LYS A 241 -19.63 -9.13 28.46
N THR A 242 -20.89 -9.28 28.90
CA THR A 242 -21.44 -9.43 30.28
C THR A 242 -21.16 -8.42 31.41
N ASP A 243 -22.29 -8.01 31.99
CA ASP A 243 -22.64 -7.80 33.40
C ASP A 243 -22.82 -6.39 34.00
N LYS A 244 -23.81 -6.36 34.92
CA LYS A 244 -24.65 -5.28 35.44
C LYS A 244 -23.93 -4.21 36.27
N THR A 245 -24.40 -2.94 36.22
CA THR A 245 -24.90 -2.18 37.40
C THR A 245 -25.51 -0.80 37.07
N LYS A 246 -26.40 -0.36 37.97
CA LYS A 246 -27.32 0.80 37.93
C LYS A 246 -26.64 2.17 37.77
N SER A 247 -27.24 3.08 36.97
CA SER A 247 -27.27 4.52 37.30
C SER A 247 -28.41 5.30 36.62
N ARG A 248 -29.27 5.85 37.48
CA ARG A 248 -30.07 7.10 37.44
C ARG A 248 -30.44 7.71 36.05
N LYS A 249 -31.73 7.57 35.70
CA LYS A 249 -32.40 8.28 34.59
C LYS A 249 -32.37 9.80 34.79
N SER A 250 -31.76 10.55 33.88
CA SER A 250 -32.12 11.94 33.59
C SER A 250 -32.86 11.95 32.25
N LEU A 251 -34.15 12.25 32.25
CA LEU A 251 -34.89 12.48 31.02
C LEU A 251 -34.41 13.81 30.40
N SER A 252 -33.55 13.72 29.39
CA SER A 252 -33.49 14.73 28.34
C SER A 252 -34.50 14.33 27.28
N SER A 253 -35.39 15.25 26.90
CA SER A 253 -36.36 15.04 25.82
C SER A 253 -35.62 14.76 24.51
N GLN A 254 -35.42 13.49 24.20
CA GLN A 254 -35.00 13.05 22.89
C GLN A 254 -36.23 13.13 21.97
N HIS A 255 -36.11 13.94 20.93
CA HIS A 255 -36.88 13.78 19.70
C HIS A 255 -36.72 12.31 19.24
N PRO A 256 -37.79 11.61 18.85
CA PRO A 256 -37.68 10.19 18.53
C PRO A 256 -36.76 9.98 17.32
N ASP A 257 -35.70 9.21 17.54
CA ASP A 257 -34.96 8.53 16.49
C ASP A 257 -35.88 7.46 15.90
N SER A 258 -36.58 7.79 14.81
CA SER A 258 -37.14 6.79 13.91
C SER A 258 -36.21 6.68 12.70
N CYS A 259 -35.30 5.72 12.80
CA CYS A 259 -34.66 5.11 11.66
C CYS A 259 -35.56 3.96 11.16
N MET A 260 -36.10 4.13 9.96
CA MET A 260 -36.21 3.07 8.95
C MET A 260 -35.66 3.65 7.66
#